data_AF-A0A452QMV1-F1
#
_entry.id   AF-A0A452QMV1-F1
#
_cell.length_a   1.000
_cell.length_b   1.000
_cell.length_c   1.000
_cell.angle_alpha   90.00
_cell.angle_beta   90.00
_cell.angle_gamma   90.00
#
_symmetry.space_group_name_H-M   'P 1'
#
loop_
_entity.id
_entity.type
_entity.pdbx_description
1 polymer ?
#
loop_
_entity_poly.entity_id
_entity_poly.type
_entity_poly.pdbx_seq_one_letter_code
_entity_poly.pdbx_strand_id
1 'polypeptide(L)'
;MATAALKRFWSRNREESSGPAAEKPGVWTRLGCWARVLLRDYAEACGDAAAAARARPWRAAVEAAFEEALLDASGTLLLLAPATRNRASEDYVQRLLWLRGRGRLRHVNLGLCALVYEAPVDAEASLYQARCRYLQPRWADFPDRILDVGFVGRWWVLAARMRDCDINDEEFQHLPAHLRVVGPHQLHSETNERLFEEKYKPVVLTDDQVDQALWEEQVLQKEKKDRLALSQADSLVRSEVPG
;
A
#
# COMPACT_ATOMS: atom_id res chain seq x y z
N MET A 1 24.96 92.40 1.85
CA MET A 1 26.08 92.28 0.88
C MET A 1 27.34 92.14 1.73
N ALA A 2 28.15 91.09 1.72
CA ALA A 2 28.44 90.10 0.72
C ALA A 2 28.60 88.70 1.35
N THR A 3 28.05 87.73 0.65
CA THR A 3 28.36 86.31 0.72
C THR A 3 29.84 86.01 0.41
N ALA A 4 30.25 84.81 0.82
CA ALA A 4 31.27 83.98 0.17
C ALA A 4 32.74 84.21 0.55
N ALA A 5 33.25 83.40 1.48
CA ALA A 5 34.66 82.95 1.42
C ALA A 5 35.03 81.76 2.34
N LEU A 6 34.17 81.24 3.22
CA LEU A 6 34.54 80.11 4.09
C LEU A 6 33.72 78.84 3.90
N LYS A 7 33.13 78.69 2.70
CA LYS A 7 32.53 77.45 2.18
C LYS A 7 33.54 76.53 1.44
N ARG A 8 34.86 76.72 1.59
CA ARG A 8 35.84 76.08 0.68
C ARG A 8 37.10 75.46 1.30
N PHE A 9 37.13 75.24 2.62
CA PHE A 9 38.28 74.58 3.27
C PHE A 9 37.93 73.30 4.05
N TRP A 10 36.66 73.03 4.34
CA TRP A 10 36.26 71.76 4.95
C TRP A 10 36.04 70.62 3.94
N SER A 11 36.51 70.81 2.71
CA SER A 11 36.37 69.86 1.58
C SER A 11 37.68 69.17 1.19
N ARG A 12 38.65 68.99 2.10
CA ARG A 12 39.94 68.43 1.68
C ARG A 12 40.66 67.56 2.71
N ASN A 13 39.93 66.70 3.43
CA ASN A 13 40.47 65.44 3.97
C ASN A 13 39.38 64.61 4.66
N ARG A 14 38.49 64.00 3.86
CA ARG A 14 37.89 62.69 4.16
C ARG A 14 37.18 62.12 2.93
N GLU A 15 37.95 61.94 1.86
CA GLU A 15 37.61 60.90 0.89
C GLU A 15 37.98 59.56 1.52
N GLU A 16 36.98 58.74 1.86
CA GLU A 16 37.09 57.29 1.70
C GLU A 16 35.71 56.62 1.75
N SER A 17 35.42 55.88 0.68
CA SER A 17 34.36 54.88 0.50
C SER A 17 32.91 55.35 0.25
N SER A 18 32.66 55.95 -0.92
CA SER A 18 31.35 55.89 -1.56
C SER A 18 31.34 54.80 -2.65
N GLY A 19 31.01 53.58 -2.24
CA GLY A 19 30.42 52.57 -3.12
C GLY A 19 29.09 52.15 -2.51
N PRO A 20 28.03 51.87 -3.29
CA PRO A 20 26.81 51.30 -2.73
C PRO A 20 27.13 49.85 -2.32
N ALA A 21 27.61 49.68 -1.10
CA ALA A 21 27.62 48.37 -0.47
C ALA A 21 26.14 47.99 -0.29
N ALA A 22 25.62 47.20 -1.22
CA ALA A 22 24.38 46.49 -1.04
C ALA A 22 24.56 45.59 0.19
N GLU A 23 24.19 46.11 1.36
CA GLU A 23 24.14 45.34 2.60
C GLU A 23 23.30 44.10 2.31
N LYS A 24 23.95 42.93 2.36
CA LYS A 24 23.28 41.65 2.15
C LYS A 24 22.14 41.61 3.17
N PRO A 25 20.87 41.51 2.74
CA PRO A 25 19.75 41.55 3.67
C PRO A 25 19.97 40.47 4.72
N GLY A 26 19.94 40.87 5.99
CA GLY A 26 20.19 40.00 7.12
C GLY A 26 19.35 38.72 7.04
N VAL A 27 19.86 37.63 7.59
CA VAL A 27 19.19 36.31 7.54
C VAL A 27 17.74 36.40 8.04
N TRP A 28 17.46 37.28 9.00
CA TRP A 28 16.12 37.57 9.53
C TRP A 28 15.17 38.27 8.53
N THR A 29 15.66 39.19 7.69
CA THR A 29 14.82 39.82 6.67
C THR A 29 14.53 38.85 5.51
N ARG A 30 15.48 37.97 5.18
CA ARG A 30 15.26 36.87 4.23
C ARG A 30 14.23 35.85 4.72
N LEU A 31 14.32 35.45 5.99
CA LEU A 31 13.34 34.58 6.65
C LEU A 31 11.95 35.22 6.70
N GLY A 32 11.86 36.50 7.05
CA GLY A 32 10.60 37.23 7.05
C GLY A 32 9.96 37.34 5.66
N CYS A 33 10.77 37.57 4.61
CA CYS A 33 10.29 37.53 3.23
C CYS A 33 9.83 36.13 2.82
N TRP A 34 10.59 35.09 3.16
CA TRP A 34 10.23 33.71 2.84
C TRP A 34 8.93 33.28 3.53
N ALA A 35 8.77 33.58 4.82
CA ALA A 35 7.54 33.30 5.55
C ALA A 35 6.33 34.05 4.97
N ARG A 36 6.51 35.30 4.53
CA ARG A 36 5.45 36.09 3.91
C ARG A 36 5.04 35.56 2.54
N VAL A 37 6.00 35.08 1.73
CA VAL A 37 5.72 34.41 0.46
C VAL A 37 5.01 33.08 0.71
N LEU A 38 5.49 32.26 1.65
CA LEU A 38 4.85 30.99 2.01
C LEU A 38 3.40 31.20 2.49
N LEU A 39 3.16 32.18 3.35
CA LEU A 39 1.81 32.50 3.81
C LEU A 39 0.90 32.99 2.68
N ARG A 40 1.47 33.72 1.72
CA ARG A 40 0.74 34.16 0.54
C ARG A 40 0.40 32.98 -0.38
N ASP A 41 1.34 32.07 -0.60
CA ASP A 41 1.13 30.87 -1.42
C ASP A 41 0.04 29.97 -0.79
N TYR A 42 0.05 29.81 0.54
CA TYR A 42 -1.02 29.09 1.24
C TYR A 42 -2.37 29.83 1.19
N ALA A 43 -2.37 31.16 1.26
CA ALA A 43 -3.59 31.95 1.14
C ALA A 43 -4.18 31.88 -0.29
N GLU A 44 -3.34 31.89 -1.31
CA GLU A 44 -3.73 31.70 -2.72
C GLU A 44 -4.26 30.27 -2.93
N ALA A 45 -3.58 29.23 -2.41
CA ALA A 45 -4.06 27.85 -2.47
C ALA A 45 -5.42 27.64 -1.76
N CYS A 46 -5.63 28.28 -0.60
CA CYS A 46 -6.92 28.28 0.09
C CYS A 46 -7.99 29.02 -0.72
N GLY A 47 -7.63 30.12 -1.39
CA GLY A 47 -8.50 30.87 -2.29
C GLY A 47 -8.94 30.03 -3.49
N ASP A 48 -8.00 29.32 -4.12
CA ASP A 48 -8.26 28.42 -5.25
C ASP A 48 -9.11 27.23 -4.83
N ALA A 49 -8.86 26.64 -3.66
CA ALA A 49 -9.71 25.58 -3.10
C ALA A 49 -11.14 26.07 -2.84
N ALA A 50 -11.31 27.29 -2.31
CA ALA A 50 -12.62 27.89 -2.08
C ALA A 50 -13.34 28.26 -3.39
N ALA A 51 -12.61 28.72 -4.40
CA ALA A 51 -13.14 28.98 -5.74
C ALA A 51 -13.57 27.68 -6.43
N ALA A 52 -12.77 26.61 -6.33
CA ALA A 52 -13.10 25.28 -6.83
C ALA A 52 -14.33 24.69 -6.12
N ALA A 53 -14.45 24.87 -4.80
CA ALA A 53 -15.61 24.45 -4.03
C ALA A 53 -16.89 25.27 -4.36
N ARG A 54 -16.75 26.54 -4.78
CA ARG A 54 -17.86 27.33 -5.29
C ARG A 54 -18.22 26.98 -6.74
N ALA A 55 -17.22 26.63 -7.55
CA ALA A 55 -17.40 26.25 -8.96
C ALA A 55 -17.95 24.84 -9.12
N ARG A 56 -17.63 23.91 -8.22
CA ARG A 56 -18.18 22.56 -8.19
C ARG A 56 -19.24 22.47 -7.09
N PRO A 57 -20.52 22.26 -7.41
CA PRO A 57 -21.48 21.92 -6.38
C PRO A 57 -20.99 20.66 -5.66
N TRP A 58 -20.92 20.70 -4.33
CA TRP A 58 -20.55 19.57 -3.46
C TRP A 58 -21.25 18.25 -3.80
N ARG A 59 -22.41 18.29 -4.49
CA ARG A 59 -23.07 17.11 -5.09
C ARG A 59 -22.23 16.45 -6.19
N ALA A 60 -21.72 17.25 -7.13
CA ALA A 60 -20.85 16.77 -8.20
C ALA A 60 -19.51 16.25 -7.65
N ALA A 61 -19.03 16.80 -6.54
CA ALA A 61 -17.82 16.30 -5.89
C ALA A 61 -18.00 14.89 -5.30
N VAL A 62 -19.16 14.59 -4.69
CA VAL A 62 -19.45 13.25 -4.16
C VAL A 62 -19.68 12.23 -5.26
N GLU A 63 -20.42 12.61 -6.30
CA GLU A 63 -20.62 11.76 -7.47
C GLU A 63 -19.28 11.41 -8.12
N ALA A 64 -18.45 12.42 -8.39
CA ALA A 64 -17.11 12.21 -8.92
C ALA A 64 -16.23 11.34 -8.01
N ALA A 65 -16.30 11.52 -6.68
CA ALA A 65 -15.51 10.73 -5.74
C ALA A 65 -15.92 9.26 -5.68
N PHE A 66 -17.21 8.92 -5.85
CA PHE A 66 -17.62 7.52 -5.97
C PHE A 66 -17.19 6.93 -7.30
N GLU A 67 -17.40 7.69 -8.38
CA GLU A 67 -17.06 7.28 -9.73
C GLU A 67 -15.57 6.99 -9.88
N GLU A 68 -14.71 7.85 -9.33
CA GLU A 68 -13.27 7.64 -9.26
C GLU A 68 -12.93 6.35 -8.49
N ALA A 69 -13.48 6.17 -7.29
CA ALA A 69 -13.23 4.97 -6.48
C ALA A 69 -13.72 3.67 -7.15
N LEU A 70 -14.87 3.72 -7.84
CA LEU A 70 -15.42 2.58 -8.58
C LEU A 70 -14.54 2.22 -9.77
N LEU A 71 -14.08 3.22 -10.53
CA LEU A 71 -13.22 3.00 -11.69
C LEU A 71 -11.84 2.51 -11.25
N ASP A 72 -11.28 3.05 -10.17
CA ASP A 72 -10.01 2.59 -9.59
C ASP A 72 -10.10 1.13 -9.08
N ALA A 73 -11.19 0.79 -8.38
CA ALA A 73 -11.47 -0.59 -7.98
C ALA A 73 -11.58 -1.53 -9.19
N SER A 74 -12.25 -1.10 -10.26
CA SER A 74 -12.34 -1.87 -11.51
C SER A 74 -10.98 -2.04 -12.19
N GLY A 75 -10.13 -1.01 -12.18
CA GLY A 75 -8.76 -1.05 -12.68
C GLY A 75 -7.91 -2.05 -11.91
N THR A 76 -8.01 -2.04 -10.58
CA THR A 76 -7.35 -3.01 -9.70
C THR A 76 -7.78 -4.45 -10.02
N LEU A 77 -9.07 -4.69 -10.22
CA LEU A 77 -9.59 -6.02 -10.61
C LEU A 77 -9.18 -6.45 -12.03
N LEU A 78 -8.91 -5.52 -12.94
CA LEU A 78 -8.45 -5.83 -14.30
C LEU A 78 -6.98 -6.29 -14.33
N LEU A 79 -6.17 -5.86 -13.36
CA LEU A 79 -4.77 -6.28 -13.23
C LEU A 79 -4.62 -7.71 -12.71
N LEU A 80 -5.63 -8.21 -11.99
CA LEU A 80 -5.63 -9.53 -11.39
C LEU A 80 -6.11 -10.59 -12.40
N ALA A 81 -5.51 -11.78 -12.35
CA ALA A 81 -5.90 -12.90 -13.21
C ALA A 81 -7.28 -13.48 -12.78
N PRO A 82 -8.08 -14.02 -13.70
CA PRO A 82 -9.38 -14.62 -13.36
C PRO A 82 -9.34 -15.71 -12.28
N ALA A 83 -8.22 -16.42 -12.13
CA ALA A 83 -8.06 -17.49 -11.15
C ALA A 83 -7.84 -16.97 -9.72
N THR A 84 -7.20 -15.80 -9.55
CA THR A 84 -6.82 -15.28 -8.23
C THR A 84 -7.81 -14.26 -7.67
N ARG A 85 -8.74 -13.76 -8.49
CA ARG A 85 -9.71 -12.73 -8.07
C ARG A 85 -10.81 -13.30 -7.17
N ASN A 86 -11.16 -12.53 -6.15
CA ASN A 86 -12.33 -12.81 -5.34
C ASN A 86 -13.62 -12.59 -6.15
N ARG A 87 -14.41 -13.65 -6.34
CA ARG A 87 -15.68 -13.61 -7.08
C ARG A 87 -16.69 -12.64 -6.49
N ALA A 88 -16.80 -12.58 -5.16
CA ALA A 88 -17.76 -11.70 -4.50
C ALA A 88 -17.44 -10.21 -4.71
N SER A 89 -16.16 -9.86 -4.78
CA SER A 89 -15.69 -8.50 -5.07
C SER A 89 -15.90 -8.16 -6.55
N GLU A 90 -15.55 -9.09 -7.45
CA GLU A 90 -15.77 -8.94 -8.89
C GLU A 90 -17.26 -8.73 -9.21
N ASP A 91 -18.14 -9.59 -8.72
CA ASP A 91 -19.58 -9.50 -8.95
C ASP A 91 -20.16 -8.19 -8.42
N TYR A 92 -19.69 -7.74 -7.26
CA TYR A 92 -20.13 -6.47 -6.66
C TYR A 92 -19.74 -5.27 -7.53
N VAL A 93 -18.49 -5.19 -7.97
CA VAL A 93 -18.00 -4.09 -8.82
C VAL A 93 -18.68 -4.15 -10.20
N GLN A 94 -18.82 -5.33 -10.80
CA GLN A 94 -19.53 -5.50 -12.07
C GLN A 94 -21.00 -5.06 -11.96
N ARG A 95 -21.68 -5.40 -10.86
CA ARG A 95 -23.04 -4.95 -10.59
C ARG A 95 -23.12 -3.42 -10.49
N LEU A 96 -22.18 -2.79 -9.80
CA LEU A 96 -22.12 -1.33 -9.70
C LEU A 96 -21.88 -0.66 -11.07
N LEU A 97 -20.94 -1.18 -11.87
CA LEU A 97 -20.70 -0.71 -13.24
C LEU A 97 -21.91 -0.90 -14.15
N TRP A 98 -22.65 -1.99 -13.99
CA TRP A 98 -23.89 -2.23 -14.71
C TRP A 98 -25.00 -1.26 -14.31
N LEU A 99 -25.16 -0.96 -13.01
CA LEU A 99 -26.12 0.03 -12.53
C LEU A 99 -25.77 1.45 -13.01
N ARG A 100 -24.47 1.78 -13.00
CA ARG A 100 -23.92 3.01 -13.57
C ARG A 100 -24.24 3.13 -15.05
N GLY A 101 -23.99 2.09 -15.84
CA GLY A 101 -24.27 2.07 -17.28
C GLY A 101 -25.76 2.25 -17.62
N ARG A 102 -26.66 1.97 -16.67
CA ARG A 102 -28.11 2.20 -16.80
C ARG A 102 -28.61 3.51 -16.19
N GLY A 103 -27.74 4.37 -15.64
CA GLY A 103 -28.17 5.60 -14.96
C GLY A 103 -28.97 5.35 -13.68
N ARG A 104 -28.91 4.13 -13.12
CA ARG A 104 -29.66 3.71 -11.93
C ARG A 104 -28.88 3.95 -10.64
N LEU A 105 -27.61 4.29 -10.72
CA LEU A 105 -26.81 4.65 -9.56
C LEU A 105 -27.10 6.11 -9.17
N ARG A 106 -27.45 6.37 -7.90
CA ARG A 106 -27.78 7.71 -7.42
C ARG A 106 -27.06 8.02 -6.12
N HIS A 107 -26.78 9.32 -5.93
CA HIS A 107 -26.05 9.84 -4.78
C HIS A 107 -26.94 10.78 -3.97
N VAL A 108 -26.90 10.65 -2.65
CA VAL A 108 -27.39 11.67 -1.72
C VAL A 108 -26.22 12.15 -0.89
N ASN A 109 -25.98 13.46 -0.90
CA ASN A 109 -24.98 14.05 -0.02
C ASN A 109 -25.68 14.58 1.24
N LEU A 110 -25.17 14.20 2.41
CA LEU A 110 -25.66 14.56 3.75
C LEU A 110 -24.65 15.45 4.50
N GLY A 111 -23.67 16.03 3.79
CA GLY A 111 -22.66 16.93 4.33
C GLY A 111 -21.34 16.19 4.52
N LEU A 112 -21.13 15.62 5.72
CA LEU A 112 -19.93 14.82 6.05
C LEU A 112 -20.06 13.36 5.58
N CYS A 113 -21.30 12.90 5.37
CA CYS A 113 -21.61 11.58 4.86
C CYS A 113 -22.24 11.70 3.47
N ALA A 114 -22.05 10.68 2.65
CA ALA A 114 -22.72 10.49 1.38
C ALA A 114 -23.32 9.08 1.34
N LEU A 115 -24.42 8.91 0.60
CA LEU A 115 -25.04 7.62 0.36
C LEU A 115 -25.13 7.37 -1.13
N VAL A 116 -24.81 6.14 -1.53
CA VAL A 116 -25.09 5.63 -2.88
C VAL A 116 -26.23 4.63 -2.77
N TYR A 117 -27.23 4.78 -3.63
CA TYR A 117 -28.40 3.91 -3.65
C TYR A 117 -28.82 3.58 -5.08
N GLU A 118 -29.49 2.44 -5.24
CA GLU A 118 -30.02 1.98 -6.51
C GLU A 118 -31.40 2.59 -6.78
N ALA A 119 -31.56 3.35 -7.87
CA ALA A 119 -32.84 3.81 -8.41
C ALA A 119 -33.55 2.71 -9.22
N PRO A 120 -34.89 2.62 -9.20
CA PRO A 120 -35.63 1.63 -9.99
C PRO A 120 -35.50 1.88 -11.49
N VAL A 121 -35.42 3.14 -11.91
CA VAL A 121 -35.34 3.56 -13.31
C VAL A 121 -34.33 4.70 -13.43
N ASP A 122 -33.80 4.90 -14.62
CA ASP A 122 -32.99 6.08 -14.95
C ASP A 122 -33.79 7.39 -14.79
N ALA A 123 -33.12 8.51 -14.49
CA ALA A 123 -33.75 9.81 -14.31
C ALA A 123 -34.23 10.44 -15.61
N GLU A 124 -33.62 10.09 -16.74
CA GLU A 124 -34.06 10.58 -18.05
C GLU A 124 -35.30 9.83 -18.54
N ALA A 125 -35.67 8.71 -17.90
CA ALA A 125 -36.86 7.97 -18.26
C ALA A 125 -38.13 8.80 -18.03
N SER A 126 -38.87 9.01 -19.11
CA SER A 126 -40.15 9.72 -19.14
C SER A 126 -41.36 8.78 -19.20
N LEU A 127 -41.15 7.48 -19.00
CA LEU A 127 -42.22 6.47 -18.98
C LEU A 127 -43.19 6.74 -17.81
N TYR A 128 -44.48 6.49 -18.04
CA TYR A 128 -45.51 6.63 -17.00
C TYR A 128 -45.17 5.82 -15.74
N GLN A 129 -44.63 4.61 -15.93
CA GLN A 129 -44.19 3.74 -14.83
C GLN A 129 -43.13 4.40 -13.94
N ALA A 130 -42.25 5.21 -14.52
CA ALA A 130 -41.18 5.92 -13.80
C ALA A 130 -41.64 7.21 -13.13
N ARG A 131 -42.73 7.84 -13.61
CA ARG A 131 -43.24 9.13 -13.10
C ARG A 131 -44.40 8.99 -12.13
N CYS A 132 -45.13 7.87 -12.19
CA CYS A 132 -46.27 7.63 -11.31
C CYS A 132 -45.85 7.58 -9.83
N ARG A 133 -46.39 8.50 -9.01
CA ARG A 133 -46.11 8.59 -7.57
C ARG A 133 -46.46 7.32 -6.80
N TYR A 134 -47.50 6.61 -7.22
CA TYR A 134 -47.98 5.40 -6.55
C TYR A 134 -47.11 4.16 -6.83
N LEU A 135 -46.33 4.19 -7.91
CA LEU A 135 -45.36 3.14 -8.26
C LEU A 135 -43.98 3.41 -7.67
N GLN A 136 -43.76 4.59 -7.08
CA GLN A 136 -42.49 4.91 -6.46
C GLN A 136 -42.25 4.04 -5.22
N PRO A 137 -41.00 3.62 -4.97
CA PRO A 137 -40.65 2.84 -3.80
C PRO A 137 -41.00 3.60 -2.52
N ARG A 138 -41.42 2.85 -1.50
CA ARG A 138 -41.78 3.44 -0.22
C ARG A 138 -40.52 3.81 0.54
N TRP A 139 -40.64 4.76 1.46
CA TRP A 139 -39.55 5.09 2.39
C TRP A 139 -39.11 3.91 3.26
N ALA A 140 -40.01 2.95 3.51
CA ALA A 140 -39.71 1.71 4.22
C ALA A 140 -38.74 0.79 3.46
N ASP A 141 -38.77 0.81 2.12
CA ASP A 141 -37.92 -0.04 1.27
C ASP A 141 -36.60 0.65 0.90
N PHE A 142 -36.37 1.87 1.41
CA PHE A 142 -35.17 2.64 1.12
C PHE A 142 -33.88 2.01 1.68
N PRO A 143 -33.84 1.47 2.92
CA PRO A 143 -32.63 0.88 3.48
C PRO A 143 -32.07 -0.27 2.63
N ASP A 144 -32.94 -1.11 2.07
CA ASP A 144 -32.55 -2.28 1.25
C ASP A 144 -31.91 -1.88 -0.09
N ARG A 145 -32.07 -0.61 -0.51
CA ARG A 145 -31.55 -0.07 -1.76
C ARG A 145 -30.24 0.67 -1.60
N ILE A 146 -29.76 0.84 -0.37
CA ILE A 146 -28.49 1.49 -0.08
C ILE A 146 -27.36 0.52 -0.48
N LEU A 147 -26.44 1.01 -1.30
CA LEU A 147 -25.31 0.24 -1.81
C LEU A 147 -24.04 0.55 -1.03
N ASP A 148 -23.78 1.83 -0.78
CA ASP A 148 -22.56 2.26 -0.09
C ASP A 148 -22.78 3.54 0.72
N VAL A 149 -21.94 3.70 1.75
CA VAL A 149 -21.86 4.86 2.62
C VAL A 149 -20.47 5.48 2.48
N GLY A 150 -20.45 6.71 2.00
CA GLY A 150 -19.27 7.56 1.95
C GLY A 150 -19.14 8.34 3.26
N PHE A 151 -17.97 8.33 3.88
CA PHE A 151 -17.65 9.18 5.03
C PHE A 151 -16.24 9.74 4.84
N VAL A 152 -16.10 11.06 4.92
CA VAL A 152 -14.80 11.78 4.84
C VAL A 152 -14.00 11.33 3.61
N GLY A 153 -14.65 11.27 2.44
CA GLY A 153 -14.00 10.94 1.17
C GLY A 153 -13.65 9.46 0.97
N ARG A 154 -14.06 8.56 1.88
CA ARG A 154 -13.91 7.10 1.71
C ARG A 154 -15.25 6.39 1.63
N TRP A 155 -15.31 5.38 0.78
CA TRP A 155 -16.49 4.53 0.55
C TRP A 155 -16.32 3.21 1.29
N TRP A 156 -17.13 2.99 2.32
CA TRP A 156 -16.87 1.95 3.31
C TRP A 156 -17.16 0.55 2.78
N VAL A 157 -18.27 0.37 2.07
CA VAL A 157 -18.67 -0.93 1.54
C VAL A 157 -17.75 -1.32 0.39
N LEU A 158 -17.52 -0.41 -0.56
CA LEU A 158 -16.60 -0.66 -1.67
C LEU A 158 -15.18 -0.97 -1.17
N ALA A 159 -14.64 -0.19 -0.23
CA ALA A 159 -13.31 -0.46 0.34
C ALA A 159 -13.25 -1.80 1.09
N ALA A 160 -14.30 -2.15 1.85
CA ALA A 160 -14.36 -3.43 2.55
C ALA A 160 -14.43 -4.61 1.56
N ARG A 161 -15.19 -4.48 0.46
CA ARG A 161 -15.28 -5.48 -0.60
C ARG A 161 -13.98 -5.59 -1.41
N MET A 162 -13.22 -4.51 -1.53
CA MET A 162 -11.96 -4.49 -2.27
C MET A 162 -10.73 -4.86 -1.44
N ARG A 163 -10.85 -5.02 -0.11
CA ARG A 163 -9.72 -5.31 0.79
C ARG A 163 -8.97 -6.59 0.40
N ASP A 164 -9.70 -7.69 0.19
CA ASP A 164 -9.16 -9.03 -0.11
C ASP A 164 -9.60 -9.46 -1.53
N CYS A 165 -9.46 -8.56 -2.50
CA CYS A 165 -9.92 -8.79 -3.88
C CYS A 165 -9.01 -9.73 -4.69
N ASP A 166 -7.80 -9.99 -4.20
CA ASP A 166 -6.76 -10.86 -4.77
C ASP A 166 -6.72 -12.26 -4.15
N ILE A 167 -7.66 -12.58 -3.27
CA ILE A 167 -7.79 -13.90 -2.64
C ILE A 167 -9.04 -14.60 -3.18
N ASN A 168 -8.84 -15.76 -3.82
CA ASN A 168 -9.93 -16.61 -4.27
C ASN A 168 -10.15 -17.80 -3.33
N ASP A 169 -11.12 -17.67 -2.41
CA ASP A 169 -11.47 -18.73 -1.45
C ASP A 169 -11.93 -20.04 -2.10
N GLU A 170 -12.39 -20.01 -3.37
CA GLU A 170 -12.80 -21.21 -4.11
C GLU A 170 -11.63 -22.16 -4.37
N GLU A 171 -10.43 -21.61 -4.60
CA GLU A 171 -9.22 -22.40 -4.82
C GLU A 171 -8.89 -23.27 -3.60
N PHE A 172 -9.08 -22.73 -2.39
CA PHE A 172 -8.64 -23.35 -1.14
C PHE A 172 -9.70 -24.27 -0.49
N GLN A 173 -10.85 -24.49 -1.13
CA GLN A 173 -11.92 -25.33 -0.55
C GLN A 173 -11.51 -26.79 -0.33
N HIS A 174 -10.54 -27.29 -1.11
CA HIS A 174 -10.02 -28.65 -0.98
C HIS A 174 -9.13 -28.84 0.27
N LEU A 175 -8.68 -27.76 0.90
CA LEU A 175 -7.85 -27.80 2.10
C LEU A 175 -8.70 -28.01 3.36
N PRO A 176 -8.16 -28.69 4.39
CA PRO A 176 -8.82 -28.81 5.69
C PRO A 176 -9.00 -27.44 6.35
N ALA A 177 -10.03 -27.33 7.21
CA ALA A 177 -10.46 -26.05 7.80
C ALA A 177 -9.35 -25.27 8.52
N HIS A 178 -8.40 -25.95 9.16
CA HIS A 178 -7.30 -25.33 9.89
C HIS A 178 -6.25 -24.65 8.98
N LEU A 179 -6.20 -25.00 7.68
CA LEU A 179 -5.31 -24.37 6.70
C LEU A 179 -5.99 -23.25 5.90
N ARG A 180 -7.32 -23.12 6.00
CA ARG A 180 -8.09 -22.10 5.28
C ARG A 180 -8.15 -20.76 6.03
N VAL A 181 -7.79 -20.75 7.30
CA VAL A 181 -7.83 -19.54 8.13
C VAL A 181 -6.44 -18.92 8.16
N VAL A 182 -6.31 -17.70 7.65
CA VAL A 182 -5.07 -16.93 7.71
C VAL A 182 -5.17 -15.90 8.83
N GLY A 183 -4.27 -16.00 9.81
CA GLY A 183 -4.16 -15.05 10.92
C GLY A 183 -3.25 -13.86 10.56
N PRO A 184 -3.44 -12.67 11.16
CA PRO A 184 -2.58 -11.50 10.89
C PRO A 184 -1.09 -11.76 11.13
N HIS A 185 -0.76 -12.56 12.15
CA HIS A 185 0.62 -12.94 12.47
C HIS A 185 1.29 -13.80 11.37
N GLN A 186 0.51 -14.48 10.52
CA GLN A 186 1.03 -15.29 9.41
C GLN A 186 1.35 -14.44 8.18
N LEU A 187 0.84 -13.20 8.12
CA LEU A 187 1.10 -12.26 7.03
C LEU A 187 2.44 -11.53 7.19
N HIS A 188 3.04 -11.58 8.39
CA HIS A 188 4.32 -10.95 8.67
C HIS A 188 5.48 -11.96 8.51
N SER A 189 6.46 -11.64 7.66
CA SER A 189 7.54 -12.56 7.30
C SER A 189 8.63 -12.72 8.36
N GLU A 190 8.71 -11.81 9.35
CA GLU A 190 9.81 -11.73 10.32
C GLU A 190 10.11 -13.06 11.03
N THR A 191 9.07 -13.78 11.47
CA THR A 191 9.25 -15.07 12.16
C THR A 191 9.72 -16.15 11.21
N ASN A 192 9.20 -16.16 9.97
CA ASN A 192 9.58 -17.16 8.96
C ASN A 192 11.03 -16.96 8.50
N GLU A 193 11.45 -15.71 8.30
CA GLU A 193 12.83 -15.36 7.97
C GLU A 193 13.79 -15.76 9.09
N ARG A 194 13.43 -15.47 10.35
CA ARG A 194 14.23 -15.90 11.50
C ARG A 194 14.38 -17.42 11.56
N LEU A 195 13.28 -18.16 11.45
CA LEU A 195 13.30 -19.63 11.45
C LEU A 195 14.07 -20.21 10.26
N PHE A 196 14.03 -19.54 9.11
CA PHE A 196 14.81 -19.92 7.93
C PHE A 196 16.31 -19.80 8.21
N GLU A 197 16.77 -18.73 8.86
CA GLU A 197 18.17 -18.56 9.25
C GLU A 197 18.64 -19.64 10.25
N GLU A 198 17.75 -20.12 11.13
CA GLU A 198 18.11 -21.17 12.08
C GLU A 198 18.50 -22.49 11.41
N LYS A 199 18.01 -22.75 10.20
CA LYS A 199 18.38 -23.92 9.41
C LYS A 199 19.87 -23.98 9.08
N TYR A 200 20.55 -22.83 8.99
CA TYR A 200 21.98 -22.75 8.69
C TYR A 200 22.87 -22.85 9.92
N LYS A 201 22.29 -22.93 11.13
CA LYS A 201 23.08 -23.13 12.34
C LYS A 201 23.75 -24.51 12.28
N PRO A 202 25.07 -24.60 12.51
CA PRO A 202 25.78 -25.86 12.49
C PRO A 202 25.23 -26.78 13.59
N VAL A 203 25.11 -28.07 13.27
CA VAL A 203 24.77 -29.08 14.27
C VAL A 203 25.98 -29.25 15.20
N VAL A 204 25.77 -28.98 16.49
CA VAL A 204 26.81 -29.21 17.52
C VAL A 204 26.67 -30.64 18.01
N LEU A 205 27.69 -31.47 17.76
CA LEU A 205 27.79 -32.82 18.29
C LEU A 205 28.28 -32.76 19.74
N THR A 206 27.72 -33.60 20.61
CA THR A 206 28.24 -33.76 21.98
C THR A 206 29.52 -34.61 21.95
N ASP A 207 30.40 -34.41 22.93
CA ASP A 207 31.67 -35.16 23.01
C ASP A 207 31.43 -36.68 22.97
N ASP A 208 30.41 -37.18 23.66
CA ASP A 208 30.03 -38.60 23.61
C ASP A 208 29.69 -39.11 22.20
N GLN A 209 29.08 -38.26 21.36
CA GLN A 209 28.73 -38.60 19.97
C GLN A 209 29.95 -38.58 19.07
N VAL A 210 30.87 -37.65 19.33
CA VAL A 210 32.16 -37.58 18.64
C VAL A 210 33.01 -38.80 19.02
N ASP A 211 33.08 -39.14 20.30
CA ASP A 211 33.82 -40.29 20.82
C ASP A 211 33.24 -41.61 20.29
N GLN A 212 31.91 -41.73 20.24
CA GLN A 212 31.25 -42.88 19.65
C GLN A 212 31.61 -43.02 18.15
N ALA A 213 31.55 -41.92 17.39
CA ALA A 213 31.90 -41.94 15.97
C ALA A 213 33.39 -42.28 15.76
N LEU A 214 34.29 -41.73 16.57
CA LEU A 214 35.73 -42.03 16.52
C LEU A 214 36.02 -43.49 16.88
N TRP A 215 35.32 -44.04 17.87
CA TRP A 215 35.45 -45.45 18.24
C TRP A 215 34.97 -46.36 17.11
N GLU A 216 33.83 -46.06 16.49
CA GLU A 216 33.31 -46.79 15.33
C GLU A 216 34.30 -46.76 14.16
N GLU A 217 34.90 -45.61 13.86
CA GLU A 217 35.95 -45.51 12.86
C GLU A 217 37.18 -46.36 13.22
N GLN A 218 37.63 -46.33 14.47
CA GLN A 218 38.77 -47.16 14.91
C GLN A 218 38.49 -48.65 14.76
N VAL A 219 37.28 -49.11 15.11
CA VAL A 219 36.88 -50.51 14.96
C VAL A 219 36.90 -50.90 13.48
N LEU A 220 36.32 -50.08 12.60
CA LEU A 220 36.32 -50.34 11.16
C LEU A 220 37.74 -50.39 10.56
N GLN A 221 38.66 -49.54 11.03
CA GLN A 221 40.05 -49.58 10.59
C GLN A 221 40.76 -50.85 11.05
N LYS A 222 40.49 -51.29 12.29
CA LYS A 222 41.04 -52.54 12.81
C LYS A 222 40.54 -53.74 12.02
N GLU A 223 39.24 -53.83 11.75
CA GLU A 223 38.65 -54.90 10.94
C GLU A 223 39.25 -54.95 9.52
N LYS A 224 39.45 -53.78 8.88
CA LYS A 224 40.13 -53.70 7.57
C LYS A 224 41.56 -54.23 7.63
N LYS A 225 42.32 -53.88 8.68
CA LYS A 225 43.70 -54.33 8.87
C LYS A 225 43.77 -55.84 9.11
N ASP A 226 42.88 -56.36 9.94
CA ASP A 226 42.82 -57.80 10.24
C ASP A 226 42.45 -58.59 8.98
N ARG A 227 41.52 -58.08 8.16
CA ARG A 227 41.16 -58.67 6.86
C ARG A 227 42.33 -58.65 5.87
N LEU A 228 43.11 -57.57 5.83
CA LEU A 228 44.32 -57.48 5.01
C LEU A 228 45.40 -58.47 5.49
N ALA A 229 45.61 -58.59 6.80
CA ALA A 229 46.56 -59.53 7.37
C ALA A 229 46.19 -60.99 7.08
N LEU A 230 44.90 -61.34 7.18
CA LEU A 230 44.39 -62.65 6.77
C LEU A 230 44.64 -62.91 5.28
N SER A 231 44.39 -61.93 4.41
CA SER A 231 44.66 -62.09 2.96
C SER A 231 46.15 -62.24 2.64
N GLN A 232 47.05 -61.58 3.39
CA GLN A 232 48.49 -61.74 3.24
C GLN A 232 48.96 -63.10 3.78
N ALA A 233 48.46 -63.53 4.94
CA ALA A 233 48.76 -64.86 5.48
C ALA A 233 48.30 -65.97 4.52
N ASP A 234 47.09 -65.87 3.97
CA ASP A 234 46.59 -66.80 2.95
C ASP A 234 47.46 -66.81 1.68
N SER A 235 48.01 -65.66 1.28
CA SER A 235 48.93 -65.58 0.13
C SER A 235 50.30 -66.23 0.41
N LEU A 236 50.82 -66.10 1.63
CA LEU A 236 52.08 -66.71 2.05
C LEU A 236 51.93 -68.23 2.20
N VAL A 237 50.83 -68.69 2.81
CA VAL A 237 50.49 -70.13 2.90
C VAL A 237 50.32 -70.75 1.51
N ARG A 238 49.70 -70.04 0.56
CA ARG A 238 49.65 -70.50 -0.85
C ARG A 238 51.01 -70.55 -1.55
N SER A 239 52.01 -69.79 -1.09
CA SER A 239 53.36 -69.79 -1.65
C SER A 239 54.28 -70.86 -1.04
N GLU A 240 53.99 -71.34 0.17
CA GLU A 240 54.77 -72.35 0.89
C GLU A 240 54.30 -73.80 0.62
N VAL A 241 53.19 -74.01 -0.09
CA VAL A 241 52.78 -75.33 -0.58
C VAL A 241 53.52 -75.61 -1.90
N PRO A 242 54.58 -76.45 -1.94
CA PRO A 242 55.25 -76.79 -3.18
C PRO A 242 54.37 -77.77 -3.96
N GLY A 243 54.10 -77.43 -5.22
CA GLY A 243 53.69 -78.40 -6.23
C GLY A 243 54.85 -79.27 -6.67
#